data_AF-A0A7K5BKY5-F1
#
_entry.id   AF-A0A7K5BKY5-F1
#
_cell.length_a   1.000
_cell.length_b   1.000
_cell.length_c   1.000
_cell.angle_alpha   90.00
_cell.angle_beta   90.00
_cell.angle_gamma   90.00
#
_symmetry.space_group_name_H-M   'P 1'
#
loop_
_entity.id
_entity.type
_entity.pdbx_description
1 polymer ?
#
loop_
_entity_poly.entity_id
_entity_poly.type
_entity_poly.pdbx_seq_one_letter_code
_entity_poly.pdbx_strand_id
1 'polypeptide(L)'
;FACLDEAHCVSRWAHNFRPCFLRVGKVGNAGMGWGGPQSRFSLGFLQVLREQLGVRCFLALTATATAATARDVAQHLGIPEDSRILVGSSVIPENLRLSVSMEQHRDEALLSLLRREPFASMDSLLVFCTRREDTERVAALIGSHIPGKAIPGKAKAPVPAVPAAPYHAGLPGRERRRLQQQFQRGRVRVLVATAAFGLGLHKPDLRGVIHYSLPGDMEGFVQHSGRAGR
;
A
#
# COMPACT_ATOMS: atom_id res chain seq x y z
N PHE A 1 -0.73 -24.12 11.86
CA PHE A 1 -1.69 -23.05 11.52
C PHE A 1 -1.10 -22.24 10.38
N ALA A 2 -1.90 -21.51 9.60
CA ALA A 2 -1.41 -20.58 8.58
C ALA A 2 -1.97 -19.17 8.84
N CYS A 3 -1.11 -18.16 8.73
CA CYS A 3 -1.52 -16.76 8.77
C CYS A 3 -1.59 -16.22 7.35
N LEU A 4 -2.73 -15.66 6.97
CA LEU A 4 -2.92 -14.93 5.73
C LEU A 4 -2.97 -13.44 6.06
N ASP A 5 -1.88 -12.75 5.72
CA ASP A 5 -1.84 -11.30 5.73
C ASP A 5 -2.52 -10.74 4.47
N GLU A 6 -3.05 -9.53 4.55
CA GLU A 6 -3.86 -8.89 3.51
C GLU A 6 -5.01 -9.78 2.99
N ALA A 7 -5.68 -10.48 3.92
CA ALA A 7 -6.66 -11.54 3.62
C ALA A 7 -7.83 -11.07 2.74
N HIS A 8 -8.11 -9.77 2.68
CA HIS A 8 -9.08 -9.20 1.74
C HIS A 8 -8.80 -9.59 0.29
N CYS A 9 -7.55 -9.86 -0.10
CA CYS A 9 -7.16 -10.27 -1.45
C CYS A 9 -7.83 -11.57 -1.93
N VAL A 10 -8.35 -12.39 -1.02
CA VAL A 10 -9.10 -13.63 -1.32
C VAL A 10 -10.47 -13.31 -1.92
N SER A 11 -11.10 -12.22 -1.48
CA SER A 11 -12.47 -11.86 -1.84
C SER A 11 -12.52 -11.13 -3.18
N ARG A 12 -13.43 -11.55 -4.06
CA ARG A 12 -13.71 -10.83 -5.32
C ARG A 12 -14.37 -9.47 -5.11
N TRP A 13 -14.94 -9.26 -3.93
CA TRP A 13 -15.58 -8.02 -3.51
C TRP A 13 -14.60 -7.05 -2.86
N ALA A 14 -13.34 -7.44 -2.67
CA ALA A 14 -12.30 -6.54 -2.19
C ALA A 14 -11.72 -5.68 -3.32
N HIS A 15 -11.31 -4.47 -2.96
CA HIS A 15 -10.65 -3.50 -3.84
C HIS A 15 -9.37 -4.05 -4.52
N ASN A 16 -8.72 -5.05 -3.93
CA ASN A 16 -7.47 -5.63 -4.44
C ASN A 16 -7.56 -7.17 -4.49
N PHE A 17 -8.57 -7.69 -5.17
CA PHE A 17 -8.71 -9.12 -5.43
C PHE A 17 -7.50 -9.68 -6.18
N ARG A 18 -6.93 -10.78 -5.67
CA ARG A 18 -5.78 -11.46 -6.28
C ARG A 18 -6.10 -12.92 -6.56
N PRO A 19 -6.30 -13.32 -7.83
CA PRO A 19 -6.61 -14.70 -8.19
C PRO A 19 -5.59 -15.73 -7.68
N CYS A 20 -4.33 -15.34 -7.45
CA CYS A 20 -3.30 -16.22 -6.90
C CYS A 20 -3.58 -16.66 -5.44
N PHE A 21 -4.34 -15.89 -4.66
CA PHE A 21 -4.82 -16.34 -3.34
C PHE A 21 -5.83 -17.48 -3.47
N LEU A 22 -6.48 -17.61 -4.62
CA LEU A 22 -7.38 -18.72 -4.94
C LEU A 22 -6.72 -19.81 -5.79
N ARG A 23 -5.52 -19.60 -6.34
CA ARG A 23 -4.88 -20.48 -7.33
C ARG A 23 -3.37 -20.57 -7.13
N VAL A 24 -2.84 -21.75 -6.83
CA VAL A 24 -1.40 -22.05 -7.00
C VAL A 24 -1.23 -23.02 -8.15
N GLY A 25 -0.49 -22.59 -9.18
CA GLY A 25 -0.02 -23.47 -10.25
C GLY A 25 1.11 -24.38 -9.77
N LYS A 26 1.12 -25.62 -10.27
CA LYS A 26 2.10 -26.69 -9.99
C LYS A 26 3.55 -26.19 -9.86
N VAL A 27 4.19 -26.46 -8.73
CA VAL A 27 5.65 -26.68 -8.67
C VAL A 27 5.86 -28.14 -9.07
N GLY A 28 6.07 -28.38 -10.36
CA GLY A 28 6.43 -29.70 -10.85
C GLY A 28 7.89 -29.99 -10.53
N ASN A 29 8.16 -30.74 -9.47
CA ASN A 29 9.42 -31.48 -9.37
C ASN A 29 9.44 -32.51 -10.49
N ALA A 30 10.35 -32.34 -11.44
CA ALA A 30 10.74 -33.40 -12.36
C ALA A 30 11.45 -34.48 -11.53
N GLY A 31 10.70 -35.51 -11.14
CA GLY A 31 11.20 -36.69 -10.43
C GLY A 31 10.38 -37.90 -10.83
N MET A 32 11.05 -38.80 -11.56
CA MET A 32 10.62 -40.11 -12.09
C MET A 32 9.51 -40.85 -11.31
N GLY A 33 8.53 -41.40 -12.02
CA GLY A 33 7.62 -42.43 -11.48
C GLY A 33 6.34 -42.62 -12.30
N TRP A 34 6.17 -43.80 -12.86
CA TRP A 34 5.18 -44.19 -13.87
C TRP A 34 3.70 -44.21 -13.41
N GLY A 35 2.78 -43.79 -14.29
CA GLY A 35 1.44 -44.37 -14.44
C GLY A 35 0.27 -43.79 -13.64
N GLY A 36 -0.53 -42.89 -14.24
CA GLY A 36 -1.87 -42.52 -13.74
C GLY A 36 -2.49 -41.31 -14.46
N PRO A 37 -3.83 -41.18 -14.52
CA PRO A 37 -4.52 -40.20 -15.37
C PRO A 37 -4.14 -38.78 -14.97
N GLN A 38 -3.76 -37.98 -15.97
CA GLN A 38 -3.37 -36.58 -15.81
C GLN A 38 -4.57 -35.71 -15.41
N SER A 39 -4.99 -35.79 -14.16
CA SER A 39 -5.87 -34.79 -13.56
C SER A 39 -5.05 -33.54 -13.25
N ARG A 40 -4.93 -32.65 -14.24
CA ARG A 40 -4.38 -31.30 -14.07
C ARG A 40 -5.35 -30.45 -13.27
N PHE A 41 -5.59 -30.79 -12.00
CA PHE A 41 -6.33 -29.91 -11.08
C PHE A 41 -5.40 -28.76 -10.67
N SER A 42 -5.79 -27.55 -11.06
CA SER A 42 -5.28 -26.32 -10.44
C SER A 42 -5.85 -26.27 -9.02
N LEU A 43 -5.17 -26.88 -8.06
CA LEU A 43 -5.52 -26.72 -6.65
C LEU A 43 -5.36 -25.24 -6.26
N GLY A 44 -6.35 -24.70 -5.56
CA GLY A 44 -6.24 -23.35 -5.03
C GLY A 44 -5.14 -23.26 -3.96
N PHE A 45 -4.52 -22.08 -3.76
CA PHE A 45 -3.53 -21.88 -2.68
C PHE A 45 -4.04 -22.42 -1.34
N LEU A 46 -5.28 -22.04 -1.00
CA LEU A 46 -5.96 -22.48 0.21
C LEU A 46 -6.19 -23.99 0.26
N GLN A 47 -6.46 -24.60 -0.89
CA GLN A 47 -6.65 -26.02 -1.02
C GLN A 47 -5.33 -26.77 -0.84
N VAL A 48 -4.22 -26.25 -1.38
CA VAL A 48 -2.88 -26.78 -1.12
C VAL A 48 -2.55 -26.69 0.38
N LEU A 49 -2.82 -25.57 1.04
CA LEU A 49 -2.60 -25.43 2.48
C LEU A 49 -3.38 -26.48 3.28
N ARG A 50 -4.64 -26.74 2.91
CA ARG A 50 -5.50 -27.70 3.61
C ARG A 50 -5.15 -29.16 3.32
N GLU A 51 -5.08 -29.52 2.04
CA GLU A 51 -5.01 -30.90 1.57
C GLU A 51 -3.58 -31.44 1.54
N GLN A 52 -2.61 -30.63 1.11
CA GLN A 52 -1.21 -31.06 0.97
C GLN A 52 -0.41 -30.80 2.25
N LEU A 53 -0.69 -29.68 2.93
CA LEU A 53 0.05 -29.29 4.14
C LEU A 53 -0.72 -29.53 5.44
N GLY A 54 -1.94 -30.04 5.37
CA GLY A 54 -2.73 -30.41 6.55
C GLY A 54 -3.11 -29.22 7.45
N VAL A 55 -3.14 -27.99 6.93
CA VAL A 55 -3.47 -26.79 7.72
C VAL A 55 -4.96 -26.78 8.06
N ARG A 56 -5.27 -26.88 9.36
CA ARG A 56 -6.65 -26.83 9.89
C ARG A 56 -7.01 -25.54 10.61
N CYS A 57 -6.01 -24.73 10.96
CA CYS A 57 -6.20 -23.46 11.67
C CYS A 57 -5.69 -22.31 10.80
N PHE A 58 -6.56 -21.36 10.50
CA PHE A 58 -6.29 -20.18 9.69
C PHE A 58 -6.46 -18.92 10.54
N LEU A 59 -5.49 -18.01 10.45
CA LEU A 59 -5.57 -16.65 10.96
C LEU A 59 -5.60 -15.72 9.76
N ALA A 60 -6.67 -14.97 9.57
CA ALA A 60 -6.82 -14.01 8.49
C ALA A 60 -6.70 -12.58 9.04
N LEU A 61 -5.71 -11.83 8.56
CA LEU A 61 -5.45 -10.46 8.99
C LEU A 61 -5.68 -9.51 7.80
N THR A 62 -6.39 -8.41 8.04
CA THR A 62 -6.54 -7.33 7.08
C THR A 62 -6.79 -6.03 7.84
N ALA A 63 -6.19 -4.93 7.37
CA ALA A 63 -6.44 -3.61 7.94
C ALA A 63 -7.74 -2.99 7.37
N THR A 64 -8.12 -3.34 6.14
CA THR A 64 -9.25 -2.75 5.42
C THR A 64 -10.10 -3.85 4.82
N ALA A 65 -11.32 -4.03 5.34
CA ALA A 65 -12.34 -4.91 4.76
C ALA A 65 -13.73 -4.44 5.18
N THR A 66 -14.67 -4.42 4.24
CA THR A 66 -16.09 -4.25 4.57
C THR A 66 -16.62 -5.50 5.28
N ALA A 67 -17.77 -5.41 5.94
CA ALA A 67 -18.42 -6.57 6.53
C ALA A 67 -18.73 -7.67 5.48
N ALA A 68 -19.04 -7.27 4.24
CA ALA A 68 -19.25 -8.21 3.13
C ALA A 68 -17.95 -8.91 2.72
N THR A 69 -16.86 -8.15 2.56
CA THR A 69 -15.53 -8.69 2.27
C THR A 69 -15.06 -9.64 3.37
N ALA A 70 -15.24 -9.28 4.64
CA ALA A 70 -14.85 -10.12 5.78
C ALA A 70 -15.61 -11.47 5.79
N ARG A 71 -16.92 -11.45 5.52
CA ARG A 71 -17.74 -12.65 5.38
C ARG A 71 -17.29 -13.53 4.21
N ASP A 72 -17.01 -12.93 3.06
CA ASP A 72 -16.53 -13.66 1.88
C ASP A 72 -15.15 -14.32 2.12
N VAL A 73 -14.24 -13.61 2.80
CA VAL A 73 -12.95 -14.18 3.24
C VAL A 73 -13.16 -15.34 4.21
N ALA A 74 -14.04 -15.19 5.20
CA ALA A 74 -14.35 -16.24 6.16
C ALA A 74 -14.91 -17.49 5.46
N GLN A 75 -15.83 -17.31 4.52
CA GLN A 75 -16.39 -18.39 3.70
C GLN A 75 -15.30 -19.12 2.91
N HIS A 76 -14.41 -18.39 2.22
CA HIS A 76 -13.32 -18.98 1.46
C HIS A 76 -12.31 -19.74 2.33
N LEU A 77 -12.09 -19.27 3.56
CA LEU A 77 -11.20 -19.91 4.53
C LEU A 77 -11.89 -20.97 5.39
N GLY A 78 -13.19 -21.22 5.19
CA GLY A 78 -14.04 -22.09 6.00
C GLY A 78 -13.99 -21.76 7.50
N ILE A 79 -13.91 -20.47 7.81
CA ILE A 79 -13.97 -19.92 9.17
C ILE A 79 -15.47 -19.75 9.49
N PRO A 80 -16.01 -20.40 10.54
CA PRO A 80 -17.41 -20.25 10.91
C PRO A 80 -17.80 -18.79 11.17
N GLU A 81 -18.98 -18.34 10.75
CA GLU A 81 -19.42 -16.95 10.98
C GLU A 81 -19.45 -16.58 12.47
N ASP A 82 -19.76 -17.55 13.34
CA ASP A 82 -19.78 -17.39 14.81
C ASP A 82 -18.37 -17.26 15.42
N SER A 83 -17.33 -17.58 14.66
CA SER A 83 -15.95 -17.47 15.13
C SER A 83 -15.46 -16.04 14.97
N ARG A 84 -15.58 -15.27 16.07
CA ARG A 84 -14.91 -13.98 16.38
C ARG A 84 -14.41 -13.20 15.13
N ILE A 85 -15.32 -12.82 14.24
CA ILE A 85 -15.01 -11.78 13.25
C ILE A 85 -14.89 -10.48 14.05
N LEU A 86 -13.67 -10.19 14.54
CA LEU A 86 -13.34 -8.96 15.23
C LEU A 86 -13.23 -7.87 14.16
N VAL A 87 -14.37 -7.40 13.65
CA VAL A 87 -14.41 -6.16 12.88
C VAL A 87 -14.17 -5.04 13.89
N GLY A 88 -12.90 -4.66 14.08
CA GLY A 88 -12.57 -3.44 14.78
C GLY A 88 -13.30 -2.28 14.11
N SER A 89 -13.81 -1.33 14.90
CA SER A 89 -14.44 -0.14 14.33
C SER A 89 -13.40 0.57 13.46
N SER A 90 -13.70 0.69 12.15
CA SER A 90 -12.89 1.43 11.19
C SER A 90 -13.04 2.93 11.45
N VAL A 91 -12.52 3.41 12.57
CA VAL A 91 -12.54 4.83 12.92
C VAL A 91 -11.27 5.46 12.35
N ILE A 92 -11.46 6.49 11.53
CA ILE A 92 -10.36 7.36 11.11
C ILE A 92 -9.77 7.97 12.39
N PRO A 93 -8.47 7.82 12.67
CA PRO A 93 -7.87 8.35 13.88
C PRO A 93 -8.17 9.84 14.06
N GLU A 94 -8.54 10.26 15.28
CA GLU A 94 -8.95 11.65 15.57
C GLU A 94 -7.83 12.67 15.30
N ASN A 95 -6.58 12.22 15.29
CA ASN A 95 -5.43 13.05 14.94
C ASN A 95 -5.29 13.32 13.43
N LEU A 96 -6.07 12.66 12.57
CA LEU A 96 -6.12 12.94 11.14
C LEU A 96 -7.12 14.05 10.84
N ARG A 97 -6.62 15.14 10.24
CA ARG A 97 -7.45 16.21 9.69
C ARG A 97 -7.65 15.97 8.20
N LEU A 98 -8.89 15.78 7.79
CA LEU A 98 -9.26 15.58 6.38
C LEU A 98 -9.77 16.88 5.78
N SER A 99 -9.35 17.16 4.54
CA SER A 99 -9.84 18.29 3.75
C SER A 99 -9.91 17.89 2.29
N VAL A 100 -10.90 18.42 1.57
CA VAL A 100 -11.09 18.22 0.13
C VAL A 100 -11.26 19.58 -0.53
N SER A 101 -10.66 19.76 -1.70
CA SER A 101 -10.92 20.88 -2.59
C SER A 101 -11.05 20.40 -4.04
N MET A 102 -11.72 21.19 -4.87
CA MET A 102 -11.88 20.94 -6.29
C MET A 102 -11.12 22.03 -7.04
N GLU A 103 -10.06 21.64 -7.75
CA GLU A 103 -9.12 22.57 -8.36
C GLU A 103 -9.14 22.44 -9.88
N GLN A 104 -9.28 23.55 -10.60
CA GLN A 104 -9.12 23.59 -12.05
C GLN A 104 -7.65 23.42 -12.43
N HIS A 105 -6.75 24.10 -11.71
CA HIS A 105 -5.30 24.07 -11.90
C HIS A 105 -4.60 23.31 -10.77
N ARG A 106 -4.73 21.98 -10.78
CA ARG A 106 -4.23 21.09 -9.71
C ARG A 106 -2.73 21.24 -9.39
N ASP A 107 -1.89 21.49 -10.39
CA ASP A 107 -0.45 21.69 -10.20
C ASP A 107 -0.17 22.95 -9.36
N GLU A 108 -0.83 24.06 -9.67
CA GLU A 108 -0.69 25.32 -8.93
C GLU A 108 -1.24 25.21 -7.51
N ALA A 109 -2.39 24.55 -7.37
CA ALA A 109 -3.00 24.29 -6.07
C ALA A 109 -2.09 23.41 -5.19
N LEU A 110 -1.48 22.36 -5.74
CA LEU A 110 -0.52 21.51 -5.03
C LEU A 110 0.69 22.31 -4.56
N LEU A 111 1.27 23.13 -5.44
CA LEU A 111 2.42 23.98 -5.07
C LEU A 111 2.04 25.02 -4.00
N SER A 112 0.87 25.64 -4.13
CA SER A 112 0.33 26.58 -3.14
C SER A 112 0.14 25.89 -1.78
N LEU A 113 -0.43 24.68 -1.78
CA LEU A 113 -0.62 23.87 -0.57
C LEU A 113 0.72 23.56 0.10
N LEU A 114 1.71 23.07 -0.65
CA LEU A 114 3.03 22.69 -0.13
C LEU A 114 3.87 23.86 0.38
N ARG A 115 3.51 25.11 0.04
CA ARG A 115 4.14 26.36 0.48
C ARG A 115 3.47 27.00 1.69
N ARG A 116 2.24 26.61 2.03
CA ARG A 116 1.48 27.16 3.16
C ARG A 116 1.60 26.24 4.37
N GLU A 117 1.51 26.83 5.56
CA GLU A 117 1.38 26.04 6.79
C GLU A 117 0.04 25.28 6.81
N PRO A 118 -0.02 24.05 7.36
CA PRO A 118 1.09 23.36 8.04
C PRO A 118 2.02 22.58 7.07
N PHE A 119 1.69 22.43 5.79
CA PHE A 119 2.45 21.58 4.86
C PHE A 119 3.86 22.10 4.60
N ALA A 120 4.05 23.41 4.62
CA ALA A 120 5.35 24.05 4.48
C ALA A 120 6.36 23.51 5.51
N SER A 121 6.01 23.45 6.79
CA SER A 121 6.88 22.93 7.85
C SER A 121 7.00 21.40 7.89
N MET A 122 6.19 20.64 7.14
CA MET A 122 6.28 19.17 7.14
C MET A 122 7.48 18.67 6.35
N ASP A 123 8.28 17.82 6.98
CA ASP A 123 9.49 17.21 6.39
C ASP A 123 9.21 15.87 5.70
N SER A 124 7.98 15.35 5.79
CA SER A 124 7.64 14.04 5.25
C SER A 124 6.18 13.99 4.81
N LEU A 125 6.01 13.94 3.50
CA LEU A 125 4.72 13.98 2.81
C LEU A 125 4.67 12.87 1.77
N LEU A 126 3.49 12.31 1.56
CA LEU A 126 3.21 11.34 0.51
C LEU A 126 2.14 11.91 -0.42
N VAL A 127 2.40 11.92 -1.72
CA VAL A 127 1.46 12.37 -2.74
C VAL A 127 1.06 11.17 -3.59
N PHE A 128 -0.21 10.83 -3.65
CA PHE A 128 -0.71 9.74 -4.47
C PHE A 128 -1.20 10.21 -5.84
N CYS A 129 -0.71 9.55 -6.89
CA CYS A 129 -1.17 9.69 -8.26
C CYS A 129 -1.67 8.34 -8.80
N THR A 130 -2.64 8.35 -9.71
CA THR A 130 -3.14 7.11 -10.32
C THR A 130 -2.13 6.54 -11.33
N ARG A 131 -1.52 7.40 -12.14
CA ARG A 131 -0.63 7.00 -13.24
C ARG A 131 0.84 7.14 -12.87
N ARG A 132 1.69 6.26 -13.43
CA ARG A 132 3.15 6.35 -13.25
C ARG A 132 3.73 7.63 -13.86
N GLU A 133 3.22 8.06 -15.02
CA GLU A 133 3.72 9.27 -15.69
C GLU A 133 3.46 10.51 -14.83
N ASP A 134 2.32 10.54 -14.12
CA ASP A 134 1.99 11.62 -13.19
C ASP A 134 2.95 11.65 -12.00
N THR A 135 3.40 10.50 -11.50
CA THR A 135 4.35 10.49 -10.38
C THR A 135 5.67 11.17 -10.73
N GLU A 136 6.21 10.90 -11.92
CA GLU A 136 7.44 11.51 -12.42
C GLU A 136 7.24 13.00 -12.68
N ARG A 137 6.16 13.37 -13.39
CA ARG A 137 5.83 14.76 -13.73
C ARG A 137 5.62 15.63 -12.48
N VAL A 138 4.85 15.14 -11.51
CA VAL A 138 4.55 15.85 -10.27
C VAL A 138 5.77 15.93 -9.37
N ALA A 139 6.61 14.88 -9.29
CA ALA A 139 7.87 14.96 -8.55
C ALA A 139 8.81 16.01 -9.15
N ALA A 140 8.93 16.07 -10.49
CA ALA A 140 9.71 17.10 -11.17
C ALA A 140 9.14 18.50 -10.93
N LEU A 141 7.82 18.67 -11.03
CA LEU A 141 7.13 19.93 -10.76
C LEU A 141 7.47 20.46 -9.36
N ILE A 142 7.35 19.60 -8.33
CA ILE A 142 7.67 19.96 -6.95
C ILE A 142 9.16 20.29 -6.82
N GLY A 143 10.04 19.46 -7.40
CA GLY A 143 11.49 19.64 -7.37
C GLY A 143 11.96 20.98 -7.96
N SER A 144 11.32 21.46 -9.01
CA SER A 144 11.64 22.74 -9.66
C SER A 144 11.12 23.97 -8.91
N HIS A 145 10.09 23.82 -8.08
CA HIS A 145 9.36 24.94 -7.49
C HIS A 145 9.47 25.05 -5.97
N ILE A 146 10.03 24.04 -5.32
CA ILE A 146 10.19 23.94 -3.88
C ILE A 146 11.64 23.61 -3.57
N PRO A 147 12.37 24.50 -2.88
CA PRO A 147 13.77 24.25 -2.53
C PRO A 147 13.87 23.08 -1.55
N GLY A 148 14.97 22.34 -1.65
CA GLY A 148 15.30 21.29 -0.69
C GLY A 148 15.53 21.90 0.68
N LYS A 149 14.80 21.44 1.69
CA LYS A 149 15.07 21.85 3.07
C LYS A 149 16.30 21.12 3.59
N ALA A 150 17.18 21.85 4.28
CA ALA A 150 18.22 21.21 5.08
C ALA A 150 17.54 20.44 6.21
N ILE A 151 17.93 19.18 6.41
CA ILE A 151 17.36 18.31 7.45
C ILE A 151 17.97 18.70 8.80
N PRO A 152 17.21 19.27 9.75
CA PRO A 152 17.76 19.58 11.06
C PRO A 152 18.05 18.28 11.83
N GLY A 153 19.30 18.07 12.23
CA GLY A 153 19.62 17.17 13.36
C GLY A 153 19.74 15.65 13.12
N LYS A 154 19.88 15.13 11.90
CA LYS A 154 20.05 13.66 11.68
C LYS A 154 21.26 13.18 10.86
N ALA A 155 22.20 14.05 10.48
CA ALA A 155 23.46 13.63 9.85
C ALA A 155 24.63 14.56 10.20
N LYS A 156 25.84 13.99 10.37
CA LYS A 156 27.13 14.70 10.56
C LYS A 156 27.52 15.64 9.39
N ALA A 157 26.73 15.66 8.31
CA ALA A 157 26.84 16.64 7.23
C ALA A 157 25.43 16.96 6.70
N PRO A 158 25.09 18.25 6.45
CA PRO A 158 23.81 18.65 5.90
C PRO A 158 23.76 18.24 4.43
N VAL A 159 23.30 17.02 4.15
CA VAL A 159 22.89 16.67 2.78
C VAL A 159 21.53 17.33 2.55
N PRO A 160 21.37 18.21 1.55
CA PRO A 160 20.07 18.82 1.27
C PRO A 160 19.05 17.71 0.98
N ALA A 161 17.87 17.80 1.59
CA ALA A 161 16.80 16.86 1.28
C ALA A 161 16.40 17.03 -0.19
N VAL A 162 16.24 15.92 -0.88
CA VAL A 162 15.58 15.89 -2.19
C VAL A 162 14.14 16.39 -1.98
N PRO A 163 13.70 17.46 -2.67
CA PRO A 163 12.38 18.04 -2.44
C PRO A 163 11.27 17.04 -2.73
N ALA A 164 11.37 16.35 -3.86
CA ALA A 164 10.44 15.30 -4.24
C ALA A 164 11.09 14.18 -5.07
N ALA A 165 10.57 12.97 -4.97
CA ALA A 165 10.98 11.84 -5.80
C ALA A 165 9.78 10.96 -6.21
N PRO A 166 9.77 10.41 -7.44
CA PRO A 166 8.71 9.52 -7.90
C PRO A 166 8.87 8.09 -7.35
N TYR A 167 7.77 7.36 -7.18
CA TYR A 167 7.78 5.95 -6.82
C TYR A 167 6.62 5.19 -7.50
N HIS A 168 6.97 4.24 -8.37
CA HIS A 168 5.97 3.41 -9.05
C HIS A 168 6.58 2.06 -9.43
N ALA A 169 5.73 1.09 -9.79
CA ALA A 169 6.15 -0.26 -10.13
C ALA A 169 7.06 -0.35 -11.38
N GLY A 170 7.06 0.68 -12.23
CA GLY A 170 7.93 0.77 -13.41
C GLY A 170 9.40 1.03 -13.08
N LEU A 171 9.72 1.51 -11.87
CA LEU A 171 11.10 1.74 -11.46
C LEU A 171 11.83 0.41 -11.19
N PRO A 172 13.13 0.31 -11.56
CA PRO A 172 13.98 -0.82 -11.20
C PRO A 172 13.92 -1.13 -9.70
N GLY A 173 13.92 -2.41 -9.33
CA GLY A 173 13.81 -2.81 -7.91
C GLY A 173 14.89 -2.21 -7.01
N ARG A 174 16.11 -2.01 -7.54
CA ARG A 174 17.21 -1.33 -6.83
C ARG A 174 16.88 0.13 -6.53
N GLU A 175 16.28 0.83 -7.48
CA GLU A 175 15.90 2.23 -7.36
C GLU A 175 14.74 2.41 -6.39
N ARG A 176 13.69 1.57 -6.49
CA ARG A 176 12.59 1.55 -5.50
C ARG A 176 13.11 1.41 -4.08
N ARG A 177 14.00 0.43 -3.83
CA ARG A 177 14.61 0.23 -2.50
C ARG A 177 15.40 1.45 -2.05
N ARG A 178 16.19 2.08 -2.95
CA ARG A 178 16.95 3.29 -2.64
C ARG A 178 16.04 4.44 -2.22
N LEU A 179 15.00 4.73 -3.01
CA LEU A 179 14.07 5.83 -2.74
C LEU A 179 13.26 5.59 -1.46
N GLN A 180 12.79 4.37 -1.23
CA GLN A 180 12.13 3.99 0.01
C GLN A 180 13.03 4.21 1.23
N GLN A 181 14.29 3.80 1.17
CA GLN A 181 15.25 4.05 2.25
C GLN A 181 15.57 5.53 2.44
N GLN A 182 15.69 6.30 1.36
CA GLN A 182 15.90 7.74 1.45
C GLN A 182 14.72 8.45 2.09
N PHE A 183 13.48 8.09 1.72
CA PHE A 183 12.27 8.62 2.33
C PHE A 183 12.15 8.25 3.81
N GLN A 184 12.41 6.99 4.17
CA GLN A 184 12.44 6.56 5.58
C GLN A 184 13.45 7.35 6.41
N ARG A 185 14.63 7.64 5.85
CA ARG A 185 15.70 8.42 6.49
C ARG A 185 15.48 9.93 6.46
N GLY A 186 14.36 10.42 5.91
CA GLY A 186 14.06 11.85 5.80
C GLY A 186 14.89 12.59 4.76
N ARG A 187 15.55 11.88 3.83
CA ARG A 187 16.32 12.47 2.72
C ARG A 187 15.47 12.89 1.53
N VAL A 188 14.23 12.43 1.46
CA VAL A 188 13.22 12.86 0.49
C VAL A 188 12.08 13.46 1.29
N ARG A 189 11.73 14.72 1.03
CA ARG A 189 10.63 15.39 1.74
C ARG A 189 9.28 14.90 1.24
N VAL A 190 9.08 14.89 -0.07
CA VAL A 190 7.83 14.48 -0.71
C VAL A 190 8.07 13.24 -1.56
N LEU A 191 7.43 12.12 -1.21
CA LEU A 191 7.40 10.99 -2.13
C LEU A 191 6.13 11.04 -2.95
N VAL A 192 6.24 11.00 -4.28
CA VAL A 192 5.10 11.00 -5.19
C VAL A 192 4.93 9.59 -5.72
N ALA A 193 3.84 8.92 -5.37
CA ALA A 193 3.71 7.49 -5.57
C ALA A 193 2.39 7.08 -6.19
N THR A 194 2.38 5.93 -6.87
CA THR A 194 1.13 5.21 -7.13
C THR A 194 0.77 4.30 -5.95
N ALA A 195 -0.42 3.69 -5.99
CA ALA A 195 -0.84 2.69 -5.00
C ALA A 195 0.18 1.55 -4.79
N ALA A 196 1.09 1.32 -5.75
CA ALA A 196 2.19 0.37 -5.66
C ALA A 196 3.17 0.61 -4.49
N PHE A 197 3.17 1.80 -3.89
CA PHE A 197 3.97 2.11 -2.70
C PHE A 197 3.31 1.68 -1.37
N GLY A 198 2.05 1.22 -1.40
CA GLY A 198 1.27 0.94 -0.20
C GLY A 198 1.79 -0.21 0.68
N LEU A 199 2.32 -1.28 0.11
CA LEU A 199 2.68 -2.44 0.95
C LEU A 199 4.00 -2.19 1.69
N GLY A 200 3.95 -2.06 3.02
CA GLY A 200 5.13 -2.11 3.90
C GLY A 200 5.84 -0.78 4.23
N LEU A 201 5.29 0.39 3.89
CA LEU A 201 5.83 1.65 4.44
C LEU A 201 5.36 1.85 5.89
N HIS A 202 6.30 1.79 6.83
CA HIS A 202 6.15 2.24 8.21
C HIS A 202 7.08 3.43 8.47
N LYS A 203 6.52 4.64 8.51
CA LYS A 203 7.25 5.88 8.79
C LYS A 203 6.47 6.71 9.83
N PRO A 204 6.86 6.67 11.13
CA PRO A 204 6.08 7.31 12.21
C PRO A 204 6.02 8.84 12.07
N ASP A 205 7.02 9.44 11.45
CA ASP A 205 7.08 10.87 11.16
C ASP A 205 6.42 11.26 9.82
N LEU A 206 5.56 10.41 9.22
CA LEU A 206 4.77 10.82 8.05
C LEU A 206 3.65 11.78 8.46
N ARG A 207 3.74 13.05 8.02
CA ARG A 207 2.86 14.13 8.51
C ARG A 207 1.69 14.49 7.61
N GLY A 208 1.76 14.14 6.32
CA GLY A 208 0.66 14.40 5.41
C GLY A 208 0.60 13.39 4.28
N VAL A 209 -0.62 13.09 3.87
CA VAL A 209 -0.94 12.32 2.67
C VAL A 209 -1.84 13.20 1.80
N ILE A 210 -1.44 13.39 0.54
CA ILE A 210 -2.17 14.20 -0.43
C ILE A 210 -2.60 13.28 -1.57
N HIS A 211 -3.89 13.26 -1.89
CA HIS A 211 -4.40 12.55 -3.04
C HIS A 211 -4.48 13.53 -4.23
N TYR A 212 -3.45 13.53 -5.07
CA TYR A 212 -3.43 14.37 -6.29
C TYR A 212 -4.41 13.85 -7.35
N SER A 213 -4.60 12.53 -7.37
CA SER A 213 -5.66 11.85 -8.11
C SER A 213 -6.67 11.24 -7.13
N LEU A 214 -7.94 11.24 -7.53
CA LEU A 214 -8.98 10.57 -6.75
C LEU A 214 -8.64 9.09 -6.59
N PRO A 215 -8.68 8.53 -5.37
CA PRO A 215 -8.54 7.10 -5.15
C PRO A 215 -9.59 6.31 -5.95
N GLY A 216 -9.24 5.10 -6.37
CA GLY A 216 -10.18 4.23 -7.09
C GLY A 216 -11.36 3.75 -6.24
N ASP A 217 -11.15 3.69 -4.92
CA ASP A 217 -12.10 3.19 -3.93
C ASP A 217 -11.83 3.80 -2.54
N MET A 218 -12.77 3.57 -1.61
CA MET A 218 -12.73 4.13 -0.26
C MET A 218 -11.71 3.40 0.62
N GLU A 219 -11.55 2.09 0.46
CA GLU A 219 -10.60 1.28 1.20
C GLU A 219 -9.16 1.75 0.95
N GLY A 220 -8.81 1.99 -0.31
CA GLY A 220 -7.53 2.57 -0.70
C GLY A 220 -7.34 3.96 -0.12
N PHE A 221 -8.37 4.82 -0.15
CA PHE A 221 -8.32 6.13 0.52
C PHE A 221 -8.00 6.01 2.02
N VAL A 222 -8.69 5.13 2.74
CA VAL A 222 -8.50 4.90 4.17
C VAL A 222 -7.11 4.32 4.44
N GLN A 223 -6.68 3.32 3.67
CA GLN A 223 -5.38 2.67 3.81
C GLN A 223 -4.22 3.63 3.54
N HIS A 224 -4.36 4.51 2.55
CA HIS A 224 -3.39 5.54 2.23
C HIS A 224 -3.33 6.61 3.32
N SER A 225 -4.48 7.15 3.70
CA SER A 225 -4.58 8.25 4.69
C SER A 225 -4.12 7.81 6.08
N GLY A 226 -4.42 6.56 6.49
CA GLY A 226 -4.00 5.97 7.76
C GLY A 226 -2.49 5.69 7.90
N ARG A 227 -1.67 6.13 6.93
CA ARG A 227 -0.20 6.15 7.04
C ARG A 227 0.30 7.41 7.69
N ALA A 228 -0.43 8.52 7.57
CA ALA A 228 -0.12 9.73 8.29
C ALA A 228 -0.42 9.55 9.77
N GLY A 229 0.32 10.27 10.61
CA GLY A 229 -0.03 10.40 12.03
C GLY A 229 0.14 9.14 12.88
N ARG A 230 0.91 8.14 12.42
CA ARG A 230 1.30 6.98 13.23
C ARG A 230 2.33 7.31 14.31
#